data_AF-A0AAU1QH84-F1
#
_entry.id   AF-A0AAU1QH84-F1
#
_cell.length_a   1.000
_cell.length_b   1.000
_cell.length_c   1.000
_cell.angle_alpha   90.00
_cell.angle_beta   90.00
_cell.angle_gamma   90.00
#
_symmetry.space_group_name_H-M   'P 1'
#
loop_
_entity.id
_entity.type
_entity.pdbx_description
1 polymer ?
#
loop_
_entity_poly.entity_id
_entity_poly.type
_entity_poly.pdbx_seq_one_letter_code
_entity_poly.pdbx_strand_id
1 'polypeptide(L)'
;MCIRIAVADDLPEISVWDPDEVTILVARGTQVHAVIRELHAILTIDLGAPEAPGGALLCFCGTPVQLPYELAPLAVDAAEAG
;
A
#
# COMPACT_ATOMS: atom_id res chain seq x y z
N MET A 1 -10.01 13.32 3.28
CA MET A 1 -10.26 12.00 2.66
C MET A 1 -8.89 11.44 2.33
N CYS A 2 -8.48 10.31 2.93
CA CYS A 2 -7.14 9.73 2.70
C CYS A 2 -7.25 8.55 1.72
N ILE A 3 -6.13 8.20 1.11
CA ILE A 3 -6.03 7.20 0.04
C ILE A 3 -6.52 5.83 0.52
N ARG A 4 -7.31 5.17 -0.31
CA ARG A 4 -7.74 3.78 -0.14
C ARG A 4 -6.90 2.87 -1.03
N ILE A 5 -6.69 1.64 -0.60
CA ILE A 5 -6.04 0.62 -1.43
C ILE A 5 -7.04 -0.51 -1.59
N ALA A 6 -7.26 -0.93 -2.84
CA ALA A 6 -8.15 -2.04 -3.16
C ALA A 6 -7.41 -3.02 -4.07
N VAL A 7 -7.69 -4.31 -3.91
CA VAL A 7 -7.20 -5.33 -4.84
C VAL A 7 -8.18 -5.42 -5.99
N ALA A 8 -7.66 -5.40 -7.22
CA ALA A 8 -8.46 -5.61 -8.42
C ALA A 8 -7.82 -6.69 -9.29
N ASP A 9 -8.68 -7.37 -10.05
CA ASP A 9 -8.27 -8.36 -11.05
C ASP A 9 -8.09 -7.65 -12.41
N ASP A 10 -7.27 -8.24 -13.31
CA ASP A 10 -7.02 -7.75 -14.68
C ASP A 10 -6.50 -6.30 -14.80
N LEU A 11 -5.63 -5.87 -13.88
CA LEU A 11 -4.93 -4.58 -13.99
C LEU A 11 -3.82 -4.62 -15.06
N PRO A 12 -3.65 -3.56 -15.86
CA PRO A 12 -2.60 -3.48 -16.88
C PRO A 12 -1.20 -3.32 -16.27
N GLU A 13 -1.11 -2.86 -15.02
CA GLU A 13 0.12 -2.58 -14.29
C GLU A 13 0.02 -3.07 -12.84
N ILE A 14 1.15 -3.09 -12.14
CA ILE A 14 1.23 -3.56 -10.75
C ILE A 14 0.34 -2.72 -9.83
N SER A 15 0.27 -1.41 -10.07
CA SER A 15 -0.66 -0.53 -9.41
C SER A 15 -1.08 0.66 -10.26
N VAL A 16 -2.36 1.03 -10.18
CA VAL A 16 -2.93 2.17 -10.89
C VAL A 16 -3.55 3.14 -9.89
N TRP A 17 -3.25 4.43 -10.03
CA TRP A 17 -3.82 5.50 -9.23
C TRP A 17 -5.07 6.08 -9.90
N ASP A 18 -6.21 5.99 -9.21
CA ASP A 18 -7.45 6.68 -9.59
C ASP A 18 -7.58 8.00 -8.78
N PRO A 19 -7.45 9.17 -9.44
CA PRO A 19 -7.55 10.47 -8.78
C PRO A 19 -9.00 10.84 -8.39
N ASP A 20 -10.01 10.26 -9.03
CA ASP A 20 -11.42 10.52 -8.76
C ASP A 20 -11.91 9.72 -7.54
N GLU A 21 -11.39 8.50 -7.35
CA GLU A 21 -11.76 7.64 -6.22
C GLU A 21 -10.74 7.61 -5.06
N VAL A 22 -9.60 8.28 -5.22
CA VAL A 22 -8.47 8.27 -4.26
C VAL A 22 -8.07 6.84 -3.90
N THR A 23 -8.09 5.94 -4.89
CA THR A 23 -7.84 4.50 -4.68
C THR A 23 -6.63 4.04 -5.50
N ILE A 24 -5.68 3.35 -4.86
CA ILE A 24 -4.61 2.64 -5.55
C ILE A 24 -5.04 1.18 -5.71
N LEU A 25 -5.17 0.74 -6.95
CA LEU A 25 -5.49 -0.65 -7.27
C LEU A 25 -4.20 -1.47 -7.31
N VAL A 26 -4.18 -2.67 -6.74
CA VAL A 26 -2.99 -3.54 -6.75
C VAL A 26 -3.32 -4.87 -7.42
N ALA A 27 -2.44 -5.33 -8.32
CA ALA A 27 -2.59 -6.61 -9.00
C ALA A 27 -2.50 -7.81 -8.05
N ARG A 28 -3.53 -8.66 -8.04
CA ARG A 28 -3.59 -9.89 -7.25
C ARG A 28 -2.47 -10.87 -7.63
N GLY A 29 -1.87 -11.54 -6.63
CA GLY A 29 -0.81 -12.55 -6.84
C GLY A 29 0.60 -11.98 -7.04
N THR A 30 0.75 -10.65 -6.97
CA THR A 30 2.06 -9.98 -7.02
C THR A 30 2.81 -10.17 -5.71
N GLN A 31 4.16 -10.24 -5.77
CA GLN A 31 4.99 -10.34 -4.57
C GLN A 31 4.79 -9.10 -3.67
N VAL A 32 4.39 -9.32 -2.41
CA VAL A 32 4.08 -8.26 -1.44
C VAL A 32 5.20 -7.23 -1.29
N HIS A 33 6.46 -7.66 -1.32
CA HIS A 33 7.59 -6.74 -1.19
C HIS A 33 7.73 -5.80 -2.39
N ALA A 34 7.41 -6.27 -3.60
CA ALA A 34 7.39 -5.44 -4.81
C ALA A 34 6.23 -4.43 -4.75
N VAL A 35 5.06 -4.87 -4.27
CA VAL A 35 3.89 -4.02 -4.06
C VAL A 35 4.18 -2.90 -3.06
N ILE A 36 4.74 -3.22 -1.89
CA ILE A 36 5.06 -2.21 -0.86
C ILE A 36 6.06 -1.18 -1.40
N ARG A 37 7.08 -1.62 -2.15
CA ARG A 37 8.06 -0.71 -2.76
C ARG A 37 7.41 0.23 -3.77
N GLU A 38 6.50 -0.29 -4.61
CA GLU A 38 5.80 0.51 -5.61
C GLU A 38 4.84 1.51 -4.96
N LEU A 39 4.07 1.07 -3.96
CA LEU A 39 3.21 1.94 -3.16
C LEU A 39 4.00 3.05 -2.47
N HIS A 40 5.19 2.74 -1.94
CA HIS A 40 6.06 3.74 -1.34
C HIS A 40 6.48 4.80 -2.37
N ALA A 41 6.87 4.38 -3.58
CA ALA A 41 7.24 5.30 -4.64
C ALA A 41 6.07 6.22 -5.03
N ILE A 42 4.89 5.65 -5.27
CA ILE A 42 3.69 6.44 -5.62
C ILE A 42 3.35 7.43 -4.52
N LEU A 43 3.32 6.98 -3.27
CA LEU A 43 2.94 7.84 -2.14
C LEU A 43 3.94 8.97 -1.94
N THR A 44 5.24 8.70 -1.95
CA THR A 44 6.27 9.70 -1.62
C THR A 44 6.66 10.59 -2.80
N ILE A 45 6.78 10.02 -4.00
CA ILE A 45 7.26 10.72 -5.20
C ILE A 45 6.11 11.41 -5.91
N ASP A 46 5.04 10.69 -6.21
CA ASP A 46 3.95 11.21 -7.05
C ASP A 46 2.94 12.02 -6.23
N LEU A 47 2.65 11.57 -5.00
CA LEU A 47 1.63 12.17 -4.13
C LEU A 47 2.20 13.04 -2.99
N GLY A 48 3.53 13.10 -2.85
CA GLY A 48 4.20 13.96 -1.87
C GLY A 48 3.93 13.60 -0.41
N ALA A 49 3.65 12.33 -0.13
CA ALA A 49 3.46 11.85 1.22
C ALA A 49 4.77 11.84 2.03
N PRO A 50 4.70 12.07 3.34
CA PRO A 50 5.88 12.00 4.19
C PRO A 50 6.43 10.57 4.27
N GLU A 51 7.75 10.44 4.27
CA GLU A 51 8.41 9.17 4.60
C GLU A 51 8.17 8.80 6.06
N ALA A 52 7.93 7.51 6.32
CA ALA A 52 7.80 7.00 7.67
C ALA A 52 8.90 5.98 8.01
N PRO A 53 9.42 6.01 9.24
CA PRO A 53 10.37 5.02 9.70
C PRO A 53 9.73 3.62 9.74
N GLY A 54 10.50 2.60 9.37
CA GLY A 54 10.09 1.20 9.45
C GLY A 54 9.24 0.67 8.29
N GLY A 55 9.14 1.42 7.17
CA GLY A 55 8.41 0.96 5.97
C GLY A 55 6.89 1.11 6.07
N ALA A 56 6.40 1.90 7.03
CA ALA A 56 5.00 2.27 7.09
C ALA A 56 4.64 3.15 5.89
N LEU A 57 3.49 2.88 5.27
CA LEU A 57 2.98 3.69 4.16
C LEU A 57 2.07 4.78 4.72
N LEU A 58 2.38 6.04 4.44
CA LEU A 58 1.56 7.19 4.83
C LEU A 58 0.89 7.80 3.62
N CYS A 59 -0.33 8.29 3.83
CA CYS A 59 -0.99 9.16 2.88
C CYS A 59 -0.41 10.58 2.99
N PHE A 60 -0.62 11.43 1.98
CA PHE A 60 -0.20 12.85 2.01
C PHE A 60 -0.68 13.60 3.27
N CYS A 61 -1.83 13.18 3.82
CA CYS A 61 -2.43 13.70 5.05
C CYS A 61 -1.66 13.30 6.33
N GLY A 62 -0.59 12.48 6.23
CA GLY A 62 0.17 11.91 7.36
C GLY A 62 -0.52 10.72 8.03
N THR A 63 -1.70 10.32 7.57
CA THR A 63 -2.43 9.16 8.13
C THR A 63 -1.85 7.85 7.58
N PRO A 64 -1.68 6.81 8.42
CA PRO A 64 -1.26 5.49 7.95
C PRO A 64 -2.22 4.88 6.94
N VAL A 65 -1.69 4.40 5.82
CA VAL A 65 -2.44 3.66 4.81
C VAL A 65 -2.65 2.23 5.29
N GLN A 66 -3.90 1.79 5.24
CA GLN A 66 -4.25 0.41 5.57
C GLN A 66 -4.10 -0.46 4.32
N LEU A 67 -3.30 -1.52 4.41
CA LEU A 67 -3.19 -2.51 3.35
C LEU A 67 -4.33 -3.52 3.46
N PRO A 68 -4.91 -3.97 2.33
CA PRO A 68 -5.80 -5.12 2.30
C PRO A 68 -5.14 -6.33 2.96
N TYR A 69 -5.93 -7.16 3.67
CA TYR A 69 -5.43 -8.37 4.34
C TYR A 69 -4.70 -9.32 3.38
N GLU A 70 -5.11 -9.32 2.11
CA GLU A 70 -4.52 -10.12 1.03
C GLU A 70 -3.08 -9.69 0.68
N LEU A 71 -2.70 -8.47 1.05
CA LEU A 71 -1.38 -7.87 0.85
C LEU A 71 -0.65 -7.62 2.17
N ALA A 72 -1.35 -7.75 3.30
CA ALA A 72 -0.70 -7.71 4.59
C ALA A 72 0.34 -8.84 4.61
N PRO A 73 1.63 -8.56 4.89
CA PRO A 73 2.50 -9.64 5.30
C PRO A 73 1.77 -10.27 6.49
N LEU A 74 1.41 -11.55 6.40
CA LEU A 74 0.98 -12.31 7.56
C LEU A 74 1.97 -11.95 8.64
N ALA A 75 1.52 -11.14 9.60
CA ALA A 75 2.38 -10.60 10.62
C ALA A 75 3.05 -11.83 11.21
N VAL A 76 4.38 -11.88 11.07
CA VAL A 76 5.21 -12.82 11.81
C VAL A 76 4.59 -12.95 13.19
N ASP A 77 4.28 -14.19 13.56
CA ASP A 77 4.10 -14.67 14.93
C ASP A 77 5.21 -14.09 15.83
N ALA A 78 5.06 -12.84 16.23
CA ALA A 78 5.84 -12.13 17.22
C ALA A 78 4.87 -11.47 18.20
N ALA A 79 3.90 -12.26 18.63
CA ALA A 79 3.22 -12.07 19.90
C ALA A 79 2.93 -13.47 20.49
N GLU A 80 3.70 -13.81 21.52
CA GLU A 80 3.28 -14.66 22.64
C GLU A 80 3.27 -16.20 22.46
N ALA A 81 4.42 -16.85 22.65
CA ALA A 81 4.55 -18.05 23.51
C ALA A 81 6.04 -18.45 23.68
N GLY A 82 6.63 -18.09 24.83
CA GLY A 82 7.96 -18.52 25.25
C GLY A 82 8.50 -17.72 26.43
#